data_AF-A0A6B3I3A6-F1
#
_entry.id   AF-A0A6B3I3A6-F1
#
_cell.length_a   1.000
_cell.length_b   1.000
_cell.length_c   1.000
_cell.angle_alpha   90.00
_cell.angle_beta   90.00
_cell.angle_gamma   90.00
#
_symmetry.space_group_name_H-M   'P 1'
#
loop_
_entity.id
_entity.type
_entity.pdbx_description
1 polymer ?
#
loop_
_entity_poly.entity_id
_entity_poly.type
_entity_poly.pdbx_seq_one_letter_code
_entity_poly.pdbx_strand_id
1 'polypeptide(L)' 'RAYSLAGADVLVYPTAIGSEPGFPGFDSQPLWQKVITGNAIANATFMVVPNRIGAENGLTFYGSSFIVDP' A
#
# COMPACT_ATOMS: atom_id res chain seq x y z
N ARG A 1 6.88 -11.47 4.99
CA ARG A 1 7.81 -12.48 5.59
C ARG A 1 7.27 -13.20 6.82
N ALA A 2 7.04 -12.56 7.97
CA ALA A 2 6.60 -13.31 9.16
C ALA A 2 5.31 -14.13 8.89
N TYR A 3 4.34 -13.51 8.21
CA TYR A 3 3.10 -14.17 7.82
C TYR A 3 3.29 -15.30 6.79
N SER A 4 4.16 -15.11 5.80
CA SER A 4 4.45 -16.18 4.81
C SER A 4 5.16 -17.37 5.46
N LEU A 5 6.08 -17.13 6.41
CA LEU A 5 6.69 -18.19 7.22
C LEU A 5 5.67 -18.92 8.11
N ALA A 6 4.57 -18.26 8.47
CA ALA A 6 3.45 -18.86 9.18
C ALA A 6 2.41 -19.52 8.24
N GLY A 7 2.68 -19.58 6.93
CA GLY A 7 1.84 -20.24 5.94
C GLY A 7 0.70 -19.39 5.38
N ALA A 8 0.78 -18.06 5.45
CA ALA A 8 -0.22 -17.19 4.82
C ALA A 8 -0.04 -17.11 3.30
N ASP A 9 -1.12 -17.35 2.54
CA ASP A 9 -1.14 -17.22 1.07
C ASP A 9 -1.53 -15.81 0.59
N VAL A 10 -2.34 -15.10 1.38
CA VAL A 10 -2.88 -13.78 1.05
C VAL A 10 -2.67 -12.84 2.23
N LEU A 11 -2.16 -11.63 1.95
CA LEU A 11 -2.03 -10.54 2.90
C LEU A 11 -2.93 -9.38 2.52
N VAL A 12 -3.66 -8.84 3.49
CA VAL A 12 -4.48 -7.63 3.31
C VAL A 12 -3.85 -6.49 4.11
N TYR A 13 -3.64 -5.35 3.47
CA TYR A 13 -3.03 -4.16 4.08
C TYR A 13 -3.96 -2.94 3.95
N PRO A 14 -4.98 -2.81 4.83
CA PRO A 14 -5.84 -1.64 4.85
C PRO A 14 -5.06 -0.38 5.17
N THR A 15 -5.19 0.63 4.29
CA THR A 15 -4.33 1.81 4.31
C THR A 15 -5.16 3.09 4.29
N ALA A 16 -4.62 4.16 4.88
CA ALA A 16 -5.08 5.54 4.69
C ALA A 16 -3.84 6.41 4.46
N ILE A 17 -3.43 6.52 3.20
CA ILE A 17 -2.23 7.26 2.77
C ILE A 17 -2.59 8.24 1.64
N GLY A 18 -1.92 9.39 1.63
CA GLY A 18 -2.28 10.54 0.79
C GLY A 18 -1.13 11.55 0.66
N SER A 19 -1.50 12.80 0.39
CA SER A 19 -0.60 13.95 0.35
C SER A 19 0.08 14.24 1.70
N GLU A 20 1.27 14.84 1.68
CA GLU A 20 2.00 15.28 2.86
C GLU A 20 1.92 16.82 3.04
N PRO A 21 1.21 17.36 4.05
CA PRO A 21 1.03 18.81 4.21
C PRO A 21 2.34 19.57 4.42
N GLY A 22 3.32 18.92 5.05
CA GLY A 22 4.66 19.47 5.26
C GLY A 22 5.57 19.40 4.03
N PHE A 23 5.20 18.66 3.00
CA PHE A 23 5.99 18.45 1.79
C PHE A 23 5.10 18.53 0.53
N PRO A 24 4.63 19.74 0.15
CA PRO A 24 3.76 19.91 -1.01
C PRO A 24 4.38 19.37 -2.29
N GLY A 25 3.58 18.63 -3.07
CA GLY A 25 4.00 18.02 -4.33
C GLY A 25 4.79 16.72 -4.21
N PHE A 26 5.10 16.25 -2.99
CA PHE A 26 5.67 14.93 -2.80
C PHE A 26 4.60 13.85 -3.03
N ASP A 27 4.84 12.99 -4.03
CA ASP A 27 3.99 11.86 -4.34
C ASP A 27 4.65 10.56 -3.86
N SER A 28 4.12 10.03 -2.75
CA SER A 28 4.59 8.78 -2.15
C SER A 28 3.98 7.54 -2.80
N GLN A 29 2.93 7.67 -3.61
CA GLN A 29 2.20 6.56 -4.23
C GLN A 29 3.12 5.58 -4.98
N PRO A 30 4.00 5.99 -5.91
CA PRO A 30 4.82 5.05 -6.67
C PRO A 30 5.86 4.34 -5.81
N LEU A 31 6.34 4.97 -4.73
CA LEU A 31 7.28 4.36 -3.79
C LEU A 31 6.57 3.30 -2.94
N TRP A 32 5.41 3.66 -2.40
CA TRP A 32 4.54 2.78 -1.62
C TRP A 32 4.15 1.53 -2.39
N GLN A 33 3.68 1.68 -3.64
CA GLN A 33 3.31 0.54 -4.48
C GLN A 33 4.50 -0.40 -4.75
N LYS A 34 5.68 0.15 -5.09
CA LYS A 34 6.89 -0.64 -5.35
C LYS A 34 7.32 -1.47 -4.14
N VAL A 35 7.25 -0.91 -2.93
CA VAL A 35 7.63 -1.63 -1.70
C VAL A 35 6.68 -2.80 -1.45
N ILE A 36 5.38 -2.62 -1.64
CA ILE A 36 4.39 -3.67 -1.48
C ILE A 36 4.57 -4.75 -2.54
N THR A 37 4.77 -4.38 -3.81
CA THR A 37 5.05 -5.34 -4.88
C THR A 37 6.30 -6.16 -4.58
N GLY A 38 7.38 -5.51 -4.12
CA GLY A 38 8.59 -6.23 -3.70
C GLY A 38 8.34 -7.19 -2.53
N ASN A 39 7.42 -6.86 -1.61
CA ASN A 39 7.04 -7.75 -0.51
C ASN A 39 6.28 -8.99 -1.01
N ALA A 40 5.34 -8.82 -1.94
CA ALA A 40 4.62 -9.92 -2.58
C ALA A 40 5.60 -10.90 -3.23
N ILE A 41 6.50 -10.37 -4.08
CA ILE A 41 7.55 -11.14 -4.77
C ILE A 41 8.46 -11.88 -3.80
N ALA A 42 8.96 -11.17 -2.78
CA ALA A 42 9.93 -11.75 -1.85
C ALA A 42 9.35 -12.85 -0.96
N ASN A 43 8.03 -12.95 -0.84
CA ASN A 43 7.37 -13.85 0.09
C ASN A 43 6.41 -14.83 -0.56
N ALA A 44 6.28 -14.79 -1.89
CA ALA A 44 5.35 -15.61 -2.65
C ALA A 44 3.89 -15.51 -2.16
N THR A 45 3.43 -14.29 -1.85
CA THR A 45 2.08 -14.04 -1.30
C THR A 45 1.31 -13.05 -2.15
N PHE A 46 0.02 -13.30 -2.37
CA PHE A 46 -0.89 -12.29 -2.90
C PHE A 46 -1.04 -11.14 -1.90
N MET A 47 -1.10 -9.91 -2.39
CA MET A 47 -1.32 -8.74 -1.53
C MET A 47 -2.52 -7.92 -2.00
N VAL A 48 -3.45 -7.63 -1.08
CA VAL A 48 -4.65 -6.81 -1.31
C VAL A 48 -4.53 -5.53 -0.51
N VAL A 49 -4.54 -4.39 -1.19
CA VAL A 49 -4.22 -3.11 -0.55
C VAL A 49 -5.32 -2.10 -0.81
N PRO A 50 -6.37 -2.08 0.03
CA PRO A 50 -7.38 -1.03 -0.03
C PRO A 50 -6.85 0.24 0.62
N ASN A 51 -7.01 1.38 -0.05
CA ASN A 51 -6.68 2.69 0.46
C ASN A 51 -7.88 3.65 0.39
N ARG A 52 -7.91 4.59 1.32
CA ARG A 52 -8.91 5.67 1.39
C ARG A 52 -8.83 6.60 0.16
N ILE A 53 -9.93 7.27 -0.14
CA ILE A 53 -10.01 8.36 -1.12
C ILE A 53 -10.59 9.63 -0.49
N GLY A 54 -10.33 10.78 -1.09
CA GLY A 54 -10.98 12.04 -0.75
C GLY A 54 -10.14 12.99 0.10
N ALA A 55 -10.67 14.18 0.33
CA ALA A 55 -10.01 15.23 1.12
C ALA A 55 -10.60 15.30 2.53
N GLU A 56 -9.74 15.18 3.55
CA GLU A 56 -10.11 15.25 4.97
C GLU A 56 -9.05 16.05 5.73
N ASN A 57 -9.44 17.08 6.47
CA ASN A 57 -8.54 17.82 7.38
C ASN A 57 -7.23 18.34 6.74
N GLY A 58 -7.29 18.77 5.47
CA GLY A 58 -6.12 19.27 4.74
C GLY A 58 -5.20 18.18 4.15
N LEU A 59 -5.60 16.90 4.25
CA LEU A 59 -4.98 15.77 3.57
C LEU A 59 -5.86 15.32 2.40
N THR A 60 -5.24 14.94 1.29
CA THR A 60 -5.93 14.30 0.17
C THR A 60 -5.43 12.86 0.04
N PHE A 61 -6.30 11.90 0.33
CA PHE A 61 -6.03 10.47 0.14
C PHE A 61 -6.14 10.13 -1.34
N TYR A 62 -5.09 9.52 -1.89
CA TYR A 62 -4.97 9.31 -3.33
C TYR A 62 -5.64 8.02 -3.82
N GLY A 63 -6.22 7.20 -2.93
CA GLY A 63 -6.76 5.90 -3.31
C GLY A 63 -5.66 5.01 -3.85
N SER A 64 -5.72 4.71 -5.14
CA SER A 64 -4.74 3.83 -5.80
C SER A 64 -4.64 2.46 -5.12
N SER A 65 -5.79 1.98 -4.63
CA SER A 65 -5.96 0.61 -4.16
C SER A 65 -5.59 -0.37 -5.26
N PHE A 66 -4.93 -1.47 -4.89
CA PHE A 66 -4.43 -2.43 -5.87
C PHE A 66 -4.29 -3.83 -5.28
N ILE A 67 -4.15 -4.80 -6.17
CA ILE A 67 -3.85 -6.20 -5.86
C ILE A 67 -2.56 -6.55 -6.58
N VAL A 68 -1.70 -7.33 -5.92
CA VAL A 68 -0.45 -7.83 -6.47
C VAL A 68 -0.43 -9.36 -6.38
N ASP A 69 0.05 -9.99 -7.44
CA ASP A 69 0.36 -11.41 -7.49
C ASP A 69 1.80 -11.70 -7.01
N PRO A 70 2.09 -12.95 -6.57
CA PRO A 70 3.42 -13.39 -6.16
C PRO A 70 4.52 -13.24 -7.23
#